data_AF-A0A432VU76-F1
#
_entry.id   AF-A0A432VU76-F1
#
_cell.length_a   1.000
_cell.length_b   1.000
_cell.length_c   1.000
_cell.angle_alpha   90.00
_cell.angle_beta   90.00
_cell.angle_gamma   90.00
#
_symmetry.space_group_name_H-M   'P 1'
#
loop_
_entity.id
_entity.type
_entity.pdbx_description
1 polymer ?
#
loop_
_entity_poly.entity_id
_entity_poly.type
_entity_poly.pdbx_seq_one_letter_code
_entity_poly.pdbx_strand_id
1 'polypeptide(L)'
;MLKKILPLLLIGVAVLLFAVMSWFGSTNLSEGQFRPPIGLEMEYTESDRMQKRIADDILYRMKTHHEYRLATTQSDEAITTVVINIQRIDNDNIKIIASVGGQPIVVEGPAEVALSLSGKVFTLVNNALSGLVIAG
;
A
#
# COMPACT_ATOMS: atom_id res chain seq x y z
N MET A 1 4.54 -53.80 40.50
CA MET A 1 3.89 -53.38 39.23
C MET A 1 4.17 -51.93 38.83
N LEU A 2 4.30 -50.99 39.77
CA LEU A 2 4.55 -49.55 39.51
C LEU A 2 5.60 -49.24 38.41
N LYS A 3 6.75 -49.94 38.39
CA LYS A 3 7.82 -49.77 37.38
C LYS A 3 7.37 -50.01 35.92
N LYS A 4 6.29 -50.77 35.66
CA LYS A 4 5.74 -50.97 34.30
C LYS A 4 4.69 -49.93 33.91
N ILE A 5 4.09 -49.23 34.88
CA ILE A 5 3.05 -48.21 34.67
C ILE A 5 3.68 -46.82 34.49
N LEU A 6 4.82 -46.57 35.14
CA LEU A 6 5.57 -45.32 35.06
C LEU A 6 5.88 -44.83 33.61
N PRO A 7 6.38 -45.66 32.66
CA PRO A 7 6.59 -45.21 31.28
C PRO A 7 5.27 -44.88 30.55
N LEU A 8 4.18 -45.57 30.89
CA LEU A 8 2.86 -45.34 30.29
C LEU A 8 2.26 -44.00 30.75
N LEU A 9 2.46 -43.66 32.03
CA LEU A 9 2.12 -42.34 32.59
C LEU A 9 2.96 -41.22 31.96
N LEU A 10 4.26 -41.42 31.76
CA LEU A 10 5.14 -40.43 31.12
C LEU A 10 4.70 -40.11 29.69
N ILE A 11 4.32 -41.13 28.90
CA ILE A 11 3.78 -40.93 27.54
C ILE A 11 2.44 -40.15 27.60
N GLY A 12 1.54 -40.50 28.52
CA GLY A 12 0.28 -39.78 28.70
C GLY A 12 0.47 -38.30 29.05
N VAL A 13 1.40 -37.99 29.95
CA VAL A 13 1.74 -36.61 30.31
C VAL A 13 2.39 -35.86 29.14
N ALA A 14 3.27 -36.50 28.37
CA ALA A 14 3.88 -35.89 27.20
C ALA A 14 2.85 -35.55 26.10
N VAL A 15 1.94 -36.47 25.79
CA VAL A 15 0.84 -36.22 24.82
C VAL A 15 -0.07 -35.09 25.29
N LEU A 16 -0.38 -35.03 26.59
CA LEU A 16 -1.22 -33.98 27.16
C LEU A 16 -0.52 -32.61 27.13
N LEU A 17 0.80 -32.56 27.38
CA LEU A 17 1.62 -31.35 27.20
C LEU A 17 1.66 -30.89 25.74
N PHE A 18 1.85 -31.80 24.78
CA PHE A 18 1.80 -31.47 23.35
C PHE A 18 0.41 -30.95 22.92
N ALA A 19 -0.68 -31.52 23.44
CA ALA A 19 -2.03 -31.04 23.18
C ALA A 19 -2.26 -29.61 23.73
N VAL A 20 -1.79 -29.32 24.95
CA VAL A 20 -1.87 -27.97 25.53
C VAL A 20 -0.98 -26.98 24.77
N MET A 21 0.25 -27.36 24.41
CA MET A 21 1.13 -26.50 23.59
C MET A 21 0.55 -26.23 22.19
N SER A 22 -0.11 -27.21 21.58
CA SER A 22 -0.84 -27.03 20.31
C SER A 22 -1.95 -25.97 20.42
N TRP A 23 -2.61 -25.88 21.58
CA TRP A 23 -3.64 -24.86 21.84
C TRP A 23 -3.06 -23.44 22.04
N PHE A 24 -1.89 -23.32 22.66
CA PHE A 24 -1.19 -22.03 22.79
C PHE A 24 -0.45 -21.60 21.50
N GLY A 25 -0.28 -22.50 20.53
CA GLY A 25 0.54 -22.29 19.33
C GLY A 25 -0.07 -21.40 18.23
N SER A 26 -1.34 -21.00 18.33
CA SER A 26 -1.98 -20.10 17.36
C SER A 26 -2.67 -18.90 18.02
N THR A 27 -1.85 -18.04 18.64
CA THR A 27 -2.09 -16.61 18.48
C THR A 27 -1.95 -16.28 16.99
N ASN A 28 -3.03 -16.52 16.23
CA ASN A 28 -3.27 -15.84 14.97
C ASN A 28 -3.40 -14.35 15.30
N LEU A 29 -2.26 -13.69 15.47
CA LEU A 29 -2.09 -12.32 15.06
C LEU A 29 -2.49 -12.34 13.59
N SER A 30 -3.77 -12.06 13.35
CA SER A 30 -4.22 -11.59 12.07
C SER A 30 -3.40 -10.34 11.82
N GLU A 31 -2.32 -10.48 11.06
CA GLU A 31 -1.71 -9.40 10.30
C GLU A 31 -2.78 -8.89 9.34
N GLY A 32 -3.74 -8.15 9.91
CA GLY A 32 -4.82 -7.54 9.19
C GLY A 32 -4.15 -6.68 8.15
N GLN A 33 -4.52 -6.90 6.89
CA GLN A 33 -3.92 -6.22 5.74
C GLN A 33 -4.27 -4.73 5.78
N PHE A 34 -3.59 -3.99 6.66
CA PHE A 34 -3.90 -2.61 6.92
C PHE A 34 -3.33 -1.75 5.81
N ARG A 35 -4.21 -0.93 5.25
CA ARG A 35 -3.89 0.06 4.23
C ARG A 35 -3.68 1.38 4.97
N PRO A 36 -2.43 1.84 5.14
CA PRO A 36 -2.20 3.13 5.76
C PRO A 36 -2.89 4.24 4.95
N PRO A 37 -3.49 5.24 5.62
CA PRO A 37 -4.03 6.39 4.91
C PRO A 37 -2.90 7.15 4.22
N ILE A 38 -3.23 7.78 3.09
CA ILE A 38 -2.34 8.70 2.38
C ILE A 38 -3.05 10.04 2.24
N GLY A 39 -2.32 11.13 2.45
CA GLY A 39 -2.78 12.45 2.01
C GLY A 39 -2.70 12.47 0.48
N LEU A 40 -3.73 12.93 -0.20
CA LEU A 40 -3.71 13.14 -1.65
C LEU A 40 -4.20 14.55 -1.96
N GLU A 41 -3.27 15.37 -2.44
CA GLU A 41 -3.51 16.73 -2.91
C GLU A 41 -3.33 16.75 -4.42
N MET A 42 -4.26 17.36 -5.15
CA MET A 42 -4.20 17.45 -6.60
C MET A 42 -4.42 18.88 -7.07
N GLU A 43 -3.47 19.39 -7.85
CA GLU A 43 -3.52 20.72 -8.46
C GLU A 43 -3.69 20.55 -9.97
N TYR A 44 -4.79 21.06 -10.51
CA TYR A 44 -5.06 21.06 -11.95
C TYR A 44 -6.04 22.19 -12.30
N THR A 45 -6.09 22.54 -13.58
CA THR A 45 -7.00 23.57 -14.10
C THR A 45 -8.39 22.97 -14.34
N GLU A 46 -9.39 23.25 -13.50
CA GLU A 46 -10.73 22.66 -13.62
C GLU A 46 -11.43 22.90 -14.96
N SER A 47 -11.14 24.00 -15.64
CA SER A 47 -11.69 24.33 -16.96
C SER A 47 -11.07 23.52 -18.10
N ASP A 48 -9.90 22.90 -17.89
CA ASP A 48 -9.29 21.98 -18.84
C ASP A 48 -9.83 20.56 -18.63
N ARG A 49 -10.77 20.16 -19.49
CA ARG A 49 -11.40 18.83 -19.48
C ARG A 49 -10.39 17.68 -19.51
N MET A 50 -9.21 17.89 -20.12
CA MET A 50 -8.17 16.88 -20.23
C MET A 50 -7.44 16.71 -18.91
N GLN A 51 -7.00 17.82 -18.28
CA GLN A 51 -6.38 17.78 -16.95
C GLN A 51 -7.33 17.19 -15.91
N LYS A 52 -8.61 17.60 -15.93
CA LYS A 52 -9.65 17.03 -15.07
C LYS A 52 -9.80 15.52 -15.25
N ARG A 53 -9.85 15.02 -16.49
CA ARG A 53 -9.96 13.57 -16.76
C ARG A 53 -8.76 12.77 -16.26
N ILE A 54 -7.56 13.36 -16.31
CA ILE A 54 -6.33 12.77 -15.76
C ILE A 54 -6.40 12.76 -14.23
N ALA A 55 -6.81 13.86 -13.62
CA ALA A 55 -7.01 13.96 -12.17
C ALA A 55 -8.02 12.93 -11.67
N ASP A 56 -9.16 12.78 -12.35
CA ASP A 56 -10.21 11.81 -12.01
C ASP A 56 -9.70 10.35 -12.12
N ASP A 57 -8.93 10.00 -13.17
CA ASP A 57 -8.35 8.66 -13.34
C ASP A 57 -7.23 8.37 -12.31
N ILE A 58 -6.37 9.35 -12.02
CA ILE A 58 -5.38 9.23 -10.93
C ILE A 58 -6.10 9.04 -9.59
N LEU A 59 -7.08 9.88 -9.26
CA LEU A 59 -7.86 9.82 -8.03
C LEU A 59 -8.67 8.52 -7.88
N TYR A 60 -9.03 7.89 -9.00
CA TYR A 60 -9.70 6.59 -9.03
C TYR A 60 -8.73 5.42 -8.89
N ARG A 61 -7.51 5.50 -9.42
CA ARG A 61 -6.46 4.48 -9.24
C ARG A 61 -5.88 4.51 -7.83
N MET A 62 -5.61 5.71 -7.33
CA MET A 62 -5.59 5.98 -5.90
C MET A 62 -6.97 5.62 -5.32
N LYS A 63 -7.09 5.34 -4.02
CA LYS A 63 -8.23 4.66 -3.38
C LYS A 63 -8.45 3.20 -3.82
N THR A 64 -8.62 2.89 -5.12
CA THR A 64 -9.09 1.55 -5.54
C THR A 64 -8.00 0.53 -5.83
N HIS A 65 -6.91 0.91 -6.50
CA HIS A 65 -5.91 -0.03 -7.06
C HIS A 65 -4.59 -0.09 -6.26
N HIS A 66 -4.51 0.54 -5.09
CA HIS A 66 -3.30 0.59 -4.28
C HIS A 66 -2.76 -0.79 -3.90
N GLU A 67 -1.52 -1.08 -4.29
CA GLU A 67 -0.77 -2.30 -3.94
C GLU A 67 0.09 -2.13 -2.67
N TYR A 68 -0.19 -1.14 -1.82
CA TYR A 68 0.63 -0.88 -0.63
C TYR A 68 0.74 -2.12 0.24
N ARG A 69 1.99 -2.53 0.46
CA ARG A 69 2.29 -3.68 1.29
C ARG A 69 1.81 -3.45 2.71
N LEU A 70 1.33 -4.55 3.26
CA LEU A 70 0.70 -4.73 4.55
C LEU A 70 1.50 -4.03 5.65
N ALA A 71 0.96 -2.94 6.20
CA ALA A 71 1.50 -2.39 7.44
C ALA A 71 1.15 -3.35 8.58
N THR A 72 2.13 -3.76 9.37
CA THR A 72 1.93 -4.64 10.55
C THR A 72 1.29 -3.91 11.73
N THR A 73 1.19 -2.59 11.66
CA THR A 73 0.62 -1.71 12.69
C THR A 73 -0.45 -0.80 12.10
N GLN A 74 -1.58 -0.72 12.79
CA GLN A 74 -2.70 0.13 12.43
C GLN A 74 -2.45 1.55 12.96
N SER A 75 -2.31 2.52 12.05
CA SER A 75 -2.21 3.95 12.37
C SER A 75 -3.21 4.74 11.52
N ASP A 76 -3.95 5.64 12.16
CA ASP A 76 -4.87 6.56 11.48
C ASP A 76 -4.15 7.80 10.90
N GLU A 77 -2.86 7.98 11.20
CA GLU A 77 -2.04 9.05 10.61
C GLU A 77 -1.58 8.69 9.20
N ALA A 78 -1.64 9.66 8.29
CA ALA A 78 -1.20 9.46 6.92
C ALA A 78 0.33 9.28 6.86
N ILE A 79 0.80 8.14 6.34
CA ILE A 79 2.25 7.85 6.26
C ILE A 79 3.00 8.91 5.45
N THR A 80 2.36 9.47 4.42
CA THR A 80 2.86 10.65 3.71
C THR A 80 1.74 11.35 2.93
N THR A 81 2.01 12.58 2.50
CA THR A 81 1.19 13.32 1.55
C THR A 81 1.76 13.17 0.14
N VAL A 82 0.91 12.79 -0.81
CA VAL A 82 1.19 12.78 -2.24
C VAL A 82 0.59 14.04 -2.85
N VAL A 83 1.43 14.94 -3.36
CA VAL A 83 0.99 16.16 -4.06
C VAL A 83 1.15 15.96 -5.56
N ILE A 84 0.09 16.08 -6.34
CA ILE A 84 0.10 15.84 -7.80
C ILE A 84 -0.32 17.11 -8.54
N ASN A 85 0.60 17.73 -9.25
CA ASN A 85 0.36 18.90 -10.09
C ASN A 85 0.34 18.47 -11.57
N ILE A 86 -0.77 18.78 -12.26
CA ILE A 86 -0.98 18.45 -13.68
C ILE A 86 -0.91 19.74 -14.49
N GLN A 87 0.05 19.80 -15.42
CA GLN A 87 0.34 20.98 -16.24
C GLN A 87 0.20 20.63 -17.72
N ARG A 88 -0.49 21.49 -18.46
CA ARG A 88 -0.38 21.54 -19.92
C ARG A 88 0.81 22.46 -20.25
N ILE A 89 1.84 21.92 -20.91
CA ILE A 89 3.00 22.74 -21.34
C ILE A 89 2.63 23.50 -22.62
N ASP A 90 2.11 22.75 -23.60
CA ASP A 90 1.69 23.21 -24.93
C ASP A 90 0.33 22.60 -25.27
N ASN A 91 -0.25 22.93 -26.43
CA ASN A 91 -1.50 22.30 -26.88
C ASN A 91 -1.41 20.75 -26.91
N ASP A 92 -0.23 20.22 -27.25
CA ASP A 92 -0.04 18.79 -27.55
C ASP A 92 0.66 18.01 -26.43
N ASN A 93 1.15 18.66 -25.35
CA ASN A 93 1.95 18.02 -24.31
C ASN A 93 1.42 18.25 -22.89
N ILE A 94 1.45 17.18 -22.08
CA ILE A 94 1.09 17.20 -20.67
C ILE A 94 2.25 16.73 -19.82
N LYS A 95 2.44 17.41 -18.70
CA LYS A 95 3.37 17.08 -17.63
C LYS A 95 2.60 16.84 -16.34
N ILE A 96 2.88 15.72 -15.69
CA ILE A 96 2.35 15.37 -14.38
C ILE A 96 3.54 15.29 -13.42
N ILE A 97 3.51 16.09 -12.37
CA ILE A 97 4.54 16.15 -11.33
C ILE A 97 3.89 15.64 -10.05
N ALA A 98 4.29 14.45 -9.58
CA ALA A 98 3.91 13.94 -8.27
C ALA A 98 5.06 14.11 -7.29
N SER A 99 4.79 14.54 -6.06
CA SER A 99 5.74 14.58 -4.95
C SER A 99 5.32 13.55 -3.90
N VAL A 100 6.21 12.61 -3.57
CA VAL A 100 5.98 11.56 -2.57
C VAL A 100 7.07 11.67 -1.52
N GLY A 101 6.73 12.04 -0.28
CA GLY A 101 7.74 12.22 0.78
C GLY A 101 8.85 13.23 0.42
N GLY A 102 8.56 14.21 -0.43
CA GLY A 102 9.54 15.18 -0.95
C GLY A 102 10.35 14.73 -2.17
N GLN A 103 10.17 13.50 -2.67
CA GLN A 103 10.79 13.03 -3.90
C GLN A 103 9.90 13.36 -5.12
N PRO A 104 10.40 14.14 -6.11
CA PRO A 104 9.64 14.47 -7.31
C PRO A 104 9.69 13.35 -8.35
N ILE A 105 8.51 12.94 -8.80
CA ILE A 105 8.27 12.00 -9.89
C ILE A 105 7.66 12.81 -11.04
N VAL A 106 8.38 12.91 -12.16
CA VAL A 106 7.93 13.66 -13.34
C VAL A 106 7.59 12.68 -14.46
N VAL A 107 6.38 12.80 -15.01
CA VAL A 107 5.92 12.06 -16.20
C VAL A 107 5.42 13.06 -17.22
N GLU A 108 5.98 13.01 -18.42
CA GLU A 108 5.67 13.92 -19.51
C GLU A 108 5.38 13.12 -20.78
N GLY A 109 4.50 13.64 -21.64
CA GLY A 109 4.25 13.08 -22.96
C GLY A 109 3.05 13.71 -23.68
N PRO A 110 2.72 13.19 -24.88
CA PRO A 110 1.64 13.72 -25.69
C PRO A 110 0.28 13.67 -25.00
N ALA A 111 -0.53 14.69 -25.24
CA ALA A 111 -1.90 14.83 -24.77
C ALA A 111 -2.81 13.67 -25.22
N GLU A 112 -2.54 13.07 -26.37
CA GLU A 112 -3.25 11.90 -26.90
C GLU A 112 -3.10 10.65 -26.02
N VAL A 113 -1.95 10.51 -25.33
CA VAL A 113 -1.66 9.36 -24.44
C VAL A 113 -1.81 9.71 -22.96
N ALA A 114 -2.52 10.80 -22.64
CA ALA A 114 -2.71 11.30 -21.28
C ALA A 114 -3.18 10.24 -20.25
N LEU A 115 -4.06 9.32 -20.65
CA LEU A 115 -4.55 8.21 -19.80
C LEU A 115 -3.51 7.10 -19.58
N SER A 116 -2.50 7.02 -20.45
CA SER A 116 -1.33 6.17 -20.23
C SER A 116 -0.33 6.85 -19.28
N LEU A 117 -0.26 8.20 -19.31
CA LEU A 117 0.56 8.98 -18.38
C LEU A 117 0.02 8.86 -16.94
N SER A 118 -1.29 8.96 -16.71
CA SER A 118 -1.89 8.75 -15.38
C SER A 118 -1.61 7.35 -14.83
N GLY A 119 -1.74 6.31 -15.65
CA GLY A 119 -1.36 4.94 -15.28
C GLY A 119 0.11 4.82 -14.89
N LYS A 120 1.03 5.45 -15.66
CA LYS A 120 2.47 5.47 -15.37
C LYS A 120 2.79 6.21 -14.07
N VAL A 121 2.18 7.38 -13.84
CA VAL A 121 2.32 8.15 -12.58
C VAL A 121 1.88 7.30 -11.40
N PHE A 122 0.72 6.66 -11.50
CA PHE A 122 0.18 5.80 -10.46
C PHE A 122 1.14 4.65 -10.10
N THR A 123 1.69 3.93 -11.08
CA THR A 123 2.68 2.88 -10.82
C THR A 123 3.95 3.42 -10.14
N LEU A 124 4.46 4.58 -10.57
CA LEU A 124 5.66 5.17 -9.97
C LEU A 124 5.41 5.64 -8.52
N VAL A 125 4.27 6.29 -8.27
CA VAL A 125 3.83 6.69 -6.93
C VAL A 125 3.65 5.47 -6.03
N ASN A 126 3.04 4.39 -6.53
CA ASN A 126 2.89 3.14 -5.77
C ASN A 126 4.23 2.51 -5.40
N ASN A 127 5.20 2.50 -6.32
CA ASN A 127 6.54 1.97 -6.07
C ASN A 127 7.28 2.80 -5.01
N ALA A 128 7.21 4.14 -5.09
CA ALA A 128 7.83 5.04 -4.11
C ALA A 128 7.25 4.84 -2.70
N LEU A 129 5.92 4.78 -2.58
CA LEU A 129 5.22 4.53 -1.31
C LEU A 129 5.51 3.13 -0.74
N SER A 130 5.60 2.11 -1.60
CA SER A 130 6.00 0.77 -1.17
C SER A 130 7.42 0.73 -0.62
N GLY A 131 8.33 1.58 -1.13
CA GLY A 131 9.66 1.76 -0.58
C GLY A 131 9.65 2.42 0.80
N LEU A 132 8.79 3.42 1.01
CA LEU A 132 8.65 4.12 2.30
C LEU A 132 8.11 3.19 3.40
N VAL A 133 7.09 2.37 3.09
CA VAL A 133 6.49 1.43 4.06
C VAL A 133 7.45 0.29 4.48
N ILE A 134 8.50 0.01 3.70
CA ILE A 134 9.53 -0.99 4.04
C ILE A 134 10.66 -0.38 4.89
N ALA A 135 10.79 0.95 4.92
CA ALA A 135 11.89 1.66 5.58
C ALA A 135 11.55 2.23 6.97
N GLY A 136 10.28 2.19 7.37
CA GLY A 136 9.78 2.58 8.70
C GLY A 136 9.34 1.38 9.52
#